data_AF-A0A1W1XP24-F1
#
_entry.id   AF-A0A1W1XP24-F1
#
_cell.length_a   1.000
_cell.length_b   1.000
_cell.length_c   1.000
_cell.angle_alpha   90.00
_cell.angle_beta   90.00
_cell.angle_gamma   90.00
#
_symmetry.space_group_name_H-M   'P 1'
#
loop_
_entity.id
_entity.type
_entity.pdbx_description
1 polymer ?
#
loop_
_entity_poly.entity_id
_entity_poly.type
_entity_poly.pdbx_seq_one_letter_code
_entity_poly.pdbx_strand_id
1 'polypeptide(L)' 'MKKFVAFGALFFGMMLNASATETRYYQVYSSETLGGQAYCSAVWPGSTYFGVRQGMGAYFYIACQK' A
#
# COMPACT_ATOMS: atom_id res chain seq x y z
N MET A 1 26.45 41.04 9.06
CA MET A 1 26.29 39.72 8.42
C MET A 1 25.84 38.68 9.45
N LYS A 2 24.52 38.53 9.72
CA LYS A 2 23.99 37.51 10.68
C LYS A 2 22.60 36.94 10.32
N LYS A 3 22.04 37.26 9.13
CA LYS A 3 20.64 36.97 8.80
C LYS A 3 20.41 35.74 7.90
N PHE A 4 21.47 35.05 7.45
CA PHE A 4 21.34 33.96 6.48
C PHE A 4 21.12 32.56 7.09
N VAL A 5 21.30 32.39 8.40
CA VAL A 5 21.19 31.07 9.04
C VAL A 5 19.72 30.66 9.30
N ALA A 6 18.81 31.62 9.39
CA ALA A 6 17.40 31.35 9.70
C ALA A 6 16.60 30.74 8.54
N PHE A 7 17.03 30.94 7.28
CA PHE A 7 16.33 30.39 6.11
C PHE A 7 16.64 28.92 5.83
N GLY A 8 17.77 28.39 6.35
CA GLY A 8 18.13 26.99 6.18
C GLY A 8 17.31 26.03 7.07
N ALA A 9 16.94 26.47 8.27
CA ALA A 9 16.22 25.63 9.24
C ALA A 9 14.74 25.39 8.86
N LEU A 10 14.13 26.26 8.06
CA LEU A 10 12.73 26.14 7.64
C LEU A 10 12.49 25.04 6.59
N PHE A 11 13.51 24.66 5.82
CA PHE A 11 13.36 23.66 4.76
C PHE A 11 13.43 22.20 5.24
N PHE A 12 13.93 21.93 6.44
CA PHE A 12 14.03 20.57 6.99
C PHE A 12 12.80 20.12 7.80
N GLY A 13 11.84 21.02 8.05
CA GLY A 13 10.69 20.74 8.92
C GLY A 13 9.46 20.11 8.24
N MET A 14 9.45 19.94 6.92
CA MET A 14 8.22 19.64 6.17
C MET A 14 8.05 18.19 5.67
N MET A 15 8.88 17.23 6.08
CA MET A 15 8.79 15.85 5.55
C MET A 15 8.75 14.77 6.62
N LEU A 16 7.79 14.83 7.56
CA LEU A 16 7.59 13.80 8.59
C LEU A 16 6.24 13.08 8.56
N ASN A 17 5.51 13.15 7.43
CA ASN A 17 4.31 12.32 7.23
C ASN A 17 4.47 11.40 6.01
N ALA A 18 5.53 10.57 6.02
CA ALA A 18 5.58 9.42 5.13
C ALA A 18 4.73 8.31 5.77
N SER A 19 3.42 8.33 5.56
CA SER A 19 2.59 7.14 5.77
C SER A 19 3.03 6.11 4.73
N ALA A 20 3.88 5.18 5.14
CA ALA A 20 4.35 4.11 4.27
C ALA A 20 3.21 3.15 4.02
N THR A 21 2.57 3.30 2.86
CA THR A 21 1.50 2.40 2.45
C THR A 21 2.11 1.08 1.98
N GLU A 22 1.89 0.01 2.75
CA GLU A 22 2.35 -1.34 2.45
C GLU A 22 1.34 -2.04 1.55
N THR A 23 1.80 -2.65 0.45
CA THR A 23 0.95 -3.44 -0.45
C THR A 23 1.45 -4.89 -0.45
N ARG A 24 0.55 -5.83 -0.17
CA ARG A 24 0.80 -7.28 -0.22
C ARG A 24 -0.01 -7.92 -1.33
N TYR A 25 0.60 -8.90 -1.99
CA TYR A 25 -0.02 -9.65 -3.08
C TYR A 25 -0.24 -11.10 -2.64
N TYR A 26 -1.47 -11.58 -2.80
CA TYR A 26 -1.86 -12.94 -2.43
C TYR A 26 -2.29 -13.69 -3.68
N GLN A 27 -1.63 -14.82 -3.94
CA GLN A 27 -1.95 -15.65 -5.09
C GLN A 27 -3.24 -16.44 -4.82
N VAL A 28 -4.17 -16.38 -5.76
CA VAL A 28 -5.46 -17.08 -5.73
C VAL A 28 -5.70 -17.77 -7.06
N TYR A 29 -6.47 -18.85 -7.04
CA TYR A 29 -6.81 -19.60 -8.25
C TYR A 29 -8.04 -19.00 -8.94
N SER A 30 -8.08 -19.01 -10.26
CA SER A 30 -9.09 -18.33 -11.09
C SER A 30 -10.53 -18.78 -10.86
N SER A 31 -10.73 -20.00 -10.39
CA SER A 31 -12.07 -20.53 -10.10
C SER A 31 -12.66 -20.02 -8.80
N GLU A 32 -11.88 -19.33 -7.96
CA GLU A 32 -12.36 -18.79 -6.69
C GLU A 32 -13.00 -17.42 -6.89
N THR A 33 -14.32 -17.33 -6.68
CA THR A 33 -15.01 -16.03 -6.64
C THR A 33 -14.84 -15.43 -5.25
N LEU A 34 -13.77 -14.66 -5.06
CA LEU A 34 -13.46 -14.00 -3.79
C LEU A 34 -13.93 -12.55 -3.81
N GLY A 35 -14.70 -12.15 -2.79
CA GLY A 35 -14.98 -10.74 -2.56
C GLY A 35 -13.70 -10.03 -2.13
N GLY A 36 -13.12 -9.18 -2.98
CA GLY A 36 -11.78 -8.61 -2.79
C GLY A 36 -11.54 -8.02 -1.39
N GLN A 37 -12.46 -7.20 -0.88
CA GLN A 37 -12.35 -6.61 0.46
C GLN A 37 -12.49 -7.66 1.59
N ALA A 38 -13.41 -8.61 1.44
CA ALA A 38 -13.61 -9.67 2.43
C ALA A 38 -12.36 -10.56 2.53
N TYR A 39 -11.74 -10.88 1.39
CA TYR A 39 -10.49 -11.63 1.33
C TYR A 39 -9.35 -10.87 2.01
N CYS A 40 -9.11 -9.61 1.63
CA CYS A 40 -8.07 -8.78 2.26
C CYS A 40 -8.27 -8.63 3.77
N SER A 41 -9.52 -8.46 4.23
CA SER A 41 -9.85 -8.37 5.65
C SER A 41 -9.60 -9.68 6.41
N ALA A 42 -9.73 -10.83 5.74
CA ALA A 42 -9.50 -12.15 6.32
C ALA A 42 -7.99 -12.50 6.38
N VAL A 43 -7.23 -12.26 5.30
CA VAL A 43 -5.80 -12.63 5.24
C VAL A 43 -4.89 -11.56 5.85
N TRP A 44 -5.32 -10.31 5.86
CA TRP A 44 -4.58 -9.19 6.43
C TRP A 44 -5.52 -8.16 7.08
N PRO A 45 -5.98 -8.40 8.32
CA PRO A 45 -6.98 -7.56 8.97
C PRO A 45 -6.60 -6.08 9.01
N GLY A 46 -7.56 -5.21 8.69
CA GLY A 46 -7.34 -3.76 8.56
C GLY A 46 -6.65 -3.33 7.27
N SER A 47 -6.50 -4.22 6.28
CA SER A 47 -6.11 -3.86 4.93
C SER A 47 -7.32 -3.60 4.04
N THR A 48 -7.10 -2.87 2.95
CA THR A 48 -8.09 -2.48 1.96
C THR A 48 -7.78 -3.20 0.65
N TYR A 49 -8.82 -3.64 -0.05
CA TYR A 49 -8.68 -4.21 -1.38
C TYR A 49 -8.21 -3.13 -2.36
N PHE A 50 -7.09 -3.42 -3.02
CA PHE A 50 -6.41 -2.49 -3.92
C PHE A 50 -6.48 -2.93 -5.39
N GLY A 51 -6.96 -4.14 -5.65
CA GLY A 51 -7.18 -4.63 -7.01
C GLY A 51 -6.78 -6.09 -7.20
N VAL A 52 -6.87 -6.53 -8.44
CA VAL A 52 -6.40 -7.85 -8.87
C VAL A 52 -5.44 -7.68 -10.03
N ARG A 53 -4.38 -8.49 -10.05
CA ARG A 53 -3.45 -8.59 -11.17
C ARG A 53 -3.48 -10.00 -11.71
N GLN A 54 -3.50 -10.13 -13.03
CA GLN A 54 -3.40 -11.45 -13.65
C GLN A 54 -1.99 -12.01 -13.47
N GLY A 55 -1.91 -13.23 -12.94
CA GLY A 55 -0.67 -13.98 -12.81
C GLY A 55 -0.45 -14.90 -14.02
N MET A 56 0.43 -15.88 -13.85
CA MET A 56 0.70 -16.87 -14.89
C MET A 56 -0.37 -17.98 -14.88
N GLY A 57 -0.90 -18.34 -16.06
CA GLY A 57 -1.87 -19.41 -16.19
C GLY A 57 -3.22 -19.10 -15.53
N ALA A 58 -3.70 -20.01 -14.69
CA ALA A 58 -4.99 -19.89 -13.98
C ALA A 58 -4.87 -19.17 -12.63
N TYR A 59 -3.78 -18.45 -12.37
CA TYR A 59 -3.57 -17.74 -11.11
C TYR A 59 -3.76 -16.24 -11.25
N PHE A 60 -4.29 -15.62 -10.20
CA PHE A 60 -4.40 -14.18 -10.03
C PHE A 60 -3.75 -13.76 -8.73
N TYR A 61 -3.40 -12.49 -8.61
CA TYR A 61 -2.88 -11.89 -7.38
C TYR A 61 -3.85 -10.84 -6.88
N ILE A 62 -4.41 -11.05 -5.70
CA ILE A 62 -5.19 -10.04 -4.99
C ILE A 62 -4.22 -9.10 -4.28
N ALA A 63 -4.33 -7.81 -4.58
CA ALA A 63 -3.56 -6.77 -3.92
C ALA A 63 -4.35 -6.22 -2.73
N CYS A 64 -3.73 -6.25 -1.56
CA CYS A 64 -4.24 -5.66 -0.33
C CYS A 64 -3.30 -4.55 0.12
N GLN A 65 -3.83 -3.44 0.62
CA GLN A 65 -3.08 -2.23 0.95
C GLN A 65 -3.39 -1.77 2.38
N LYS A 66 -2.38 -1.36 3.15
CA LYS A 66 -2.51 -0.78 4.48
C LYS A 66 -1.58 0.42 4.65
#